data_AF-A0A918GDQ1-F1
#
_entry.id   AF-A0A918GDQ1-F1
#
_cell.length_a   1.000
_cell.length_b   1.000
_cell.length_c   1.000
_cell.angle_alpha   90.00
_cell.angle_beta   90.00
_cell.angle_gamma   90.00
#
_symmetry.space_group_name_H-M   'P 1'
#
loop_
_entity.id
_entity.type
_entity.pdbx_description
1 polymer ?
#
loop_
_entity_poly.entity_id
_entity_poly.type
_entity_poly.pdbx_seq_one_letter_code
_entity_poly.pdbx_strand_id
1 'polypeptide(L)'
;MEVEIERVLRETAGNIAPGVPYALKATAARLAGEPDLGVPSALPGILSLRVDGDLFEDCPDLDIGYIREPDRIRIRFVRALDPEPVPEAGADGGKPATAGTGADRPAPRPGPAAEAVAVRQVADAWGRVTGWLRDHAPGSYAALRPGAGPAALAALEAGLGRPVPVELRVLWLLTAGDDGVDGGGCLPGNEALMPLETVADQYRTRRAIPGWRASWIPVVARGTADTTSGLYLDAETGCLGRWSRYDEPPAEEPDTLVTYLEETADMLRAPALATRDRPGLAGGVLRWAAGLAPGREGDWRPLTG
;
A
#
# COMPACT_ATOMS: atom_id res chain seq x y z
N MET A 1 -23.87 -10.44 15.95
CA MET A 1 -22.70 -9.61 15.60
C MET A 1 -22.19 -10.11 14.27
N GLU A 2 -21.87 -9.22 13.32
CA GLU A 2 -21.40 -9.64 12.00
C GLU A 2 -19.93 -10.06 12.08
N VAL A 3 -19.55 -11.17 11.45
CA VAL A 3 -18.15 -11.62 11.42
C VAL A 3 -17.64 -11.62 9.99
N GLU A 4 -16.70 -10.73 9.72
CA GLU A 4 -16.10 -10.55 8.41
C GLU A 4 -14.78 -11.33 8.33
N ILE A 5 -14.68 -12.17 7.30
CA ILE A 5 -13.46 -12.88 6.93
C ILE A 5 -13.00 -12.30 5.60
N GLU A 6 -11.86 -11.62 5.58
CA GLU A 6 -11.31 -11.03 4.37
C GLU A 6 -11.08 -12.10 3.29
N ARG A 7 -11.29 -11.73 2.03
CA ARG A 7 -11.14 -12.64 0.90
C ARG A 7 -9.73 -13.25 0.84
N VAL A 8 -8.71 -12.43 1.08
CA VAL A 8 -7.30 -12.85 1.13
C VAL A 8 -7.08 -13.90 2.21
N LEU A 9 -7.74 -13.80 3.37
CA LEU A 9 -7.64 -14.80 4.43
C LEU A 9 -8.33 -16.11 4.05
N ARG A 10 -9.44 -16.06 3.31
CA ARG A 10 -10.09 -17.29 2.80
C ARG A 10 -9.21 -18.00 1.76
N GLU A 11 -8.56 -17.24 0.90
CA GLU A 11 -7.64 -17.76 -0.11
C GLU A 11 -6.36 -18.31 0.56
N THR A 12 -5.81 -17.59 1.55
CA THR A 12 -4.62 -18.02 2.30
C THR A 12 -4.90 -19.23 3.19
N ALA A 13 -6.09 -19.34 3.77
CA ALA A 13 -6.49 -20.49 4.58
C ALA A 13 -6.36 -21.82 3.82
N GLY A 14 -6.77 -21.85 2.54
CA GLY A 14 -6.61 -23.03 1.70
C GLY A 14 -5.16 -23.42 1.42
N ASN A 15 -4.23 -22.47 1.53
CA ASN A 15 -2.79 -22.71 1.37
C ASN A 15 -2.11 -23.19 2.66
N ILE A 16 -2.75 -23.08 3.82
CA ILE A 16 -2.20 -23.54 5.11
C ILE A 16 -2.42 -25.05 5.25
N ALA A 17 -3.68 -25.49 5.22
CA ALA A 17 -4.04 -26.89 5.11
C ALA A 17 -5.52 -27.02 4.65
N PRO A 18 -5.92 -28.16 4.06
CA PRO A 18 -7.28 -28.35 3.53
C PRO A 18 -8.41 -28.13 4.55
N GLY A 19 -8.16 -28.40 5.84
CA GLY A 19 -9.13 -28.23 6.93
C GLY A 19 -9.31 -26.79 7.43
N VAL A 20 -8.34 -25.91 7.15
CA VAL A 20 -8.28 -24.54 7.70
C VAL A 20 -9.44 -23.65 7.24
N PRO A 21 -9.89 -23.67 5.96
CA PRO A 21 -11.07 -22.91 5.56
C PRO A 21 -12.33 -23.27 6.35
N TYR A 22 -12.50 -24.56 6.69
CA TYR A 22 -13.63 -25.02 7.49
C TYR A 22 -13.50 -24.61 8.96
N ALA A 23 -12.32 -24.79 9.56
CA ALA A 23 -12.02 -24.34 10.92
C ALA A 23 -12.21 -22.81 11.08
N LEU A 24 -11.80 -22.04 10.08
CA LEU A 24 -11.97 -20.58 10.05
C LEU A 24 -13.46 -20.18 9.99
N LYS A 25 -14.26 -20.88 9.17
CA LYS A 25 -15.71 -20.65 9.08
C LYS A 25 -16.44 -21.04 10.38
N ALA A 26 -16.07 -22.16 11.00
CA ALA A 26 -16.62 -22.60 12.28
C ALA A 26 -16.29 -21.61 13.40
N THR A 27 -15.04 -21.14 13.44
CA THR A 27 -14.60 -20.11 14.39
C THR A 27 -15.33 -18.79 14.20
N ALA A 28 -15.55 -18.36 12.95
CA ALA A 28 -16.32 -17.14 12.67
C ALA A 28 -17.77 -17.26 13.17
N ALA A 29 -18.42 -18.41 12.98
CA ALA A 29 -19.76 -18.66 13.51
C ALA A 29 -19.79 -18.60 15.05
N ARG A 30 -18.75 -19.13 15.70
CA ARG A 30 -18.61 -19.09 17.17
C ARG A 30 -18.42 -17.66 17.69
N LEU A 31 -17.56 -16.87 17.05
CA LEU A 31 -17.34 -15.46 17.39
C LEU A 31 -18.58 -14.58 17.18
N ALA A 32 -19.47 -14.94 16.25
CA ALA A 32 -20.74 -14.25 16.06
C ALA A 32 -21.68 -14.37 17.27
N GLY A 33 -21.61 -15.50 17.99
CA GLY A 33 -22.39 -15.79 19.20
C GLY A 33 -21.68 -15.39 20.50
N GLU A 34 -20.36 -15.53 20.54
CA GLU A 34 -19.52 -15.25 21.72
C GLU A 34 -18.33 -14.34 21.34
N PRO A 35 -18.51 -12.99 21.39
CA PRO A 35 -17.49 -12.01 20.97
C PRO A 35 -16.17 -12.08 21.73
N ASP A 36 -16.26 -12.49 22.99
CA ASP A 36 -15.24 -12.30 24.03
C ASP A 36 -14.41 -13.56 24.28
N LEU A 37 -14.36 -14.47 23.30
CA LEU A 37 -13.61 -15.72 23.38
C LEU A 37 -12.09 -15.55 23.33
N GLY A 38 -11.60 -14.49 22.69
CA GLY A 38 -10.19 -14.23 22.50
C GLY A 38 -9.56 -13.52 23.70
N VAL A 39 -8.27 -13.76 23.89
CA VAL A 39 -7.45 -13.08 24.89
C VAL A 39 -6.69 -11.92 24.25
N PRO A 40 -6.42 -10.81 24.97
CA PRO A 40 -5.58 -9.73 24.46
C PRO A 40 -4.22 -10.27 24.00
N SER A 41 -3.86 -9.94 22.75
CA SER A 41 -2.58 -10.33 22.17
C SER A 41 -1.51 -9.26 22.42
N ALA A 42 -0.26 -9.55 22.02
CA ALA A 42 0.82 -8.55 22.02
C ALA A 42 0.61 -7.45 20.95
N LEU A 43 -0.36 -7.62 20.04
CA LEU A 43 -0.70 -6.63 19.03
C LEU A 43 -1.81 -5.70 19.56
N PRO A 44 -1.62 -4.37 19.55
CA PRO A 44 -2.59 -3.43 20.10
C PRO A 44 -3.98 -3.58 19.46
N GLY A 45 -5.01 -3.80 20.29
CA GLY A 45 -6.40 -3.89 19.85
C GLY A 45 -6.81 -5.22 19.21
N ILE A 46 -5.93 -6.23 19.19
CA ILE A 46 -6.24 -7.55 18.63
C ILE A 46 -6.42 -8.57 19.76
N LEU A 47 -7.52 -9.33 19.66
CA LEU A 47 -7.78 -10.52 20.45
C LEU A 47 -7.31 -11.75 19.69
N SER A 48 -6.59 -12.65 20.35
CA SER A 48 -6.16 -13.93 19.81
C SER A 48 -7.01 -15.05 20.37
N LEU A 49 -7.44 -15.95 19.50
CA LEU A 49 -8.15 -17.18 19.82
C LEU A 49 -7.37 -18.36 19.25
N ARG A 50 -7.02 -19.31 20.12
CA ARG A 50 -6.45 -20.58 19.69
C ARG A 50 -7.56 -21.56 19.32
N VAL A 51 -7.38 -22.21 18.18
CA VAL A 51 -8.23 -23.29 17.70
C VAL A 51 -7.41 -24.56 17.69
N ASP A 52 -7.87 -25.54 18.44
CA ASP A 52 -7.30 -26.88 18.46
C ASP A 52 -7.57 -27.56 17.10
N GLY A 53 -6.48 -27.95 16.43
CA GLY A 53 -6.50 -28.56 15.12
C GLY A 53 -7.16 -29.93 15.12
N ASP A 54 -7.12 -30.66 16.25
CA ASP A 54 -7.72 -32.00 16.39
C ASP A 54 -9.25 -31.97 16.27
N LEU A 55 -9.87 -30.79 16.36
CA LEU A 55 -11.30 -30.59 16.16
C LEU A 55 -11.72 -30.63 14.68
N PHE A 56 -10.77 -30.57 13.74
CA PHE A 56 -11.05 -30.45 12.30
C PHE A 56 -10.12 -31.36 11.48
N GLU A 57 -10.70 -32.12 10.55
CA GLU A 57 -9.92 -32.97 9.63
C GLU A 57 -8.95 -32.13 8.80
N ASP A 58 -7.69 -32.59 8.68
CA ASP A 58 -6.60 -31.91 7.96
C ASP A 58 -6.36 -30.45 8.38
N CYS A 59 -6.51 -30.15 9.67
CA CYS A 59 -6.27 -28.83 10.24
C CYS A 59 -5.18 -28.87 11.32
N PRO A 60 -4.10 -28.08 11.21
CA PRO A 60 -3.19 -27.88 12.33
C PRO A 60 -3.82 -27.01 13.41
N ASP A 61 -3.20 -26.94 14.58
CA ASP A 61 -3.52 -25.92 15.58
C ASP A 61 -3.41 -24.52 14.95
N LEU A 62 -4.41 -23.67 15.18
CA LEU A 62 -4.45 -22.33 14.62
C LEU A 62 -4.39 -21.27 15.72
N ASP A 63 -3.66 -20.19 15.45
CA ASP A 63 -3.82 -18.91 16.12
C ASP A 63 -4.60 -17.96 15.20
N ILE A 64 -5.77 -17.53 15.66
CA ILE A 64 -6.67 -16.64 14.92
C ILE A 64 -6.74 -15.31 15.65
N GLY A 65 -6.22 -14.26 15.01
CA GLY A 65 -6.33 -12.90 15.52
C GLY A 65 -7.54 -12.19 14.94
N TYR A 66 -8.30 -11.51 15.78
CA TYR A 66 -9.47 -10.74 15.37
C TYR A 66 -9.59 -9.43 16.13
N ILE A 67 -10.26 -8.46 15.53
CA ILE A 67 -10.61 -7.19 16.16
C ILE A 67 -12.12 -7.20 16.41
N ARG A 68 -12.50 -6.75 17.61
CA ARG A 68 -13.90 -6.55 17.99
C ARG A 68 -14.24 -5.07 17.90
N GLU A 69 -15.20 -4.75 17.04
CA GLU A 69 -15.86 -3.44 16.96
C GLU A 69 -17.26 -3.54 17.62
N PRO A 70 -17.95 -2.41 17.88
CA PRO A 70 -19.24 -2.42 18.57
C PRO A 70 -20.33 -3.27 17.90
N ASP A 71 -20.30 -3.39 16.57
CA ASP A 71 -21.30 -4.06 15.74
C ASP A 71 -20.76 -5.26 14.94
N ARG A 72 -19.43 -5.41 14.82
CA ARG A 72 -18.79 -6.47 14.02
C ARG A 72 -17.47 -6.99 14.59
N ILE A 73 -17.09 -8.17 14.15
CA ILE A 73 -15.76 -8.77 14.33
C ILE A 73 -15.09 -8.90 12.97
N ARG A 74 -13.82 -8.52 12.89
CA ARG A 74 -12.98 -8.74 11.70
C ARG A 74 -11.85 -9.69 12.03
N ILE A 75 -11.79 -10.83 11.34
CA ILE A 75 -10.64 -11.74 11.44
C ILE A 75 -9.47 -11.12 10.65
N ARG A 76 -8.32 -10.99 11.29
CA ARG A 76 -7.13 -10.28 10.76
C ARG A 76 -6.03 -11.22 10.30
N PHE A 77 -5.88 -12.35 10.99
CA PHE A 77 -4.93 -13.37 10.58
C PHE A 77 -5.40 -14.74 11.02
N VAL A 78 -4.95 -15.74 10.28
CA VAL A 78 -4.96 -17.15 10.66
C VAL A 78 -3.53 -17.65 10.46
N ARG A 79 -2.97 -18.29 11.48
CA ARG A 79 -1.62 -18.85 11.44
C ARG A 79 -1.68 -20.28 11.95
N ALA A 80 -1.07 -21.22 11.23
CA ALA A 80 -0.76 -22.53 11.79
C ALA A 80 0.31 -22.37 12.88
N LEU A 81 0.03 -22.93 14.05
CA LEU A 81 1.04 -23.16 15.06
C LEU A 81 1.80 -24.40 14.64
N ASP A 82 3.11 -24.27 14.44
CA ASP A 82 3.95 -25.42 14.15
C ASP A 82 3.79 -26.41 15.32
N PRO A 83 3.55 -27.71 15.05
CA PRO A 83 3.64 -28.70 16.10
C PRO A 83 5.05 -28.62 16.70
N GLU A 84 5.13 -28.55 18.03
CA GLU A 84 6.39 -28.73 18.76
C GLU A 84 7.15 -29.91 18.12
N PRO A 85 8.44 -29.75 17.78
CA PRO A 85 9.17 -30.77 17.04
C PRO A 85 9.27 -32.04 17.89
N VAL A 86 8.40 -33.00 17.60
CA VAL A 86 8.56 -34.38 18.04
C VAL A 86 9.76 -34.94 17.28
N PRO A 87 10.79 -35.48 17.95
CA PRO A 87 11.95 -36.02 17.26
C PRO A 87 11.53 -37.20 16.38
N GLU A 88 11.71 -37.03 15.08
CA GLU A 88 11.37 -38.02 14.05
C GLU A 88 12.13 -39.33 14.25
N ALA A 89 11.40 -40.43 14.16
CA ALA A 89 11.95 -41.74 13.88
C ALA A 89 11.22 -42.37 12.69
N GLY A 90 11.94 -42.51 11.58
CA GLY A 90 11.84 -43.70 10.73
C GLY A 90 10.91 -43.65 9.51
N ALA A 91 11.54 -43.36 8.38
CA ALA A 91 11.59 -44.25 7.21
C ALA A 91 10.33 -44.51 6.34
N ASP A 92 10.49 -44.03 5.10
CA ASP A 92 10.38 -44.80 3.84
C ASP A 92 9.01 -44.95 3.14
N GLY A 93 9.07 -44.85 1.80
CA GLY A 93 7.97 -45.22 0.90
C GLY A 93 7.57 -44.15 -0.12
N GLY A 94 8.36 -43.98 -1.18
CA GLY A 94 8.00 -43.11 -2.30
C GLY A 94 6.97 -43.70 -3.27
N LYS A 95 6.19 -42.83 -3.94
CA LYS A 95 5.78 -42.89 -5.37
C LYS A 95 4.96 -41.64 -5.79
N PRO A 96 4.69 -41.42 -7.09
CA PRO A 96 5.39 -40.49 -7.96
C PRO A 96 4.64 -39.16 -8.18
N ALA A 97 5.42 -38.09 -8.42
CA ALA A 97 4.92 -36.77 -8.82
C ALA A 97 4.29 -36.80 -10.22
N THR A 98 3.00 -36.52 -10.29
CA THR A 98 2.30 -36.09 -11.51
C THR A 98 2.65 -34.63 -11.79
N ALA A 99 3.15 -34.38 -13.00
CA ALA A 99 3.39 -33.05 -13.53
C ALA A 99 2.08 -32.27 -13.64
N GLY A 100 1.90 -31.27 -12.78
CA GLY A 100 0.90 -30.21 -12.89
C GLY A 100 1.59 -28.90 -13.25
N THR A 101 1.76 -28.66 -14.54
CA THR A 101 2.28 -27.42 -15.09
C THR A 101 1.25 -26.30 -14.87
N GLY A 102 1.50 -25.45 -13.89
CA GLY A 102 0.70 -24.26 -13.60
C GLY A 102 1.57 -23.23 -12.91
N ALA A 103 2.72 -22.92 -13.52
CA ALA A 103 3.58 -21.83 -13.07
C ALA A 103 2.79 -20.52 -13.14
N ASP A 104 2.48 -19.99 -11.97
CA ASP A 104 2.22 -18.58 -11.74
C ASP A 104 3.44 -17.80 -12.26
N ARG A 105 3.37 -17.42 -13.54
CA ARG A 105 4.46 -16.74 -14.21
C ARG A 105 4.32 -15.27 -13.85
N PRO A 106 5.28 -14.67 -13.11
CA PRO A 106 5.27 -13.23 -12.89
C PRO A 106 5.16 -12.52 -14.23
N ALA A 107 4.32 -11.47 -14.28
CA ALA A 107 4.09 -10.69 -15.48
C ALA A 107 5.44 -10.33 -16.15
N PRO A 108 5.58 -10.46 -17.48
CA PRO A 108 6.83 -10.14 -18.15
C PRO A 108 7.20 -8.69 -17.83
N ARG A 109 8.44 -8.46 -17.38
CA ARG A 109 8.96 -7.09 -17.29
C ARG A 109 8.70 -6.37 -18.62
N PRO A 110 8.25 -5.10 -18.58
CA PRO A 110 8.04 -4.33 -19.79
C PRO A 110 9.32 -4.34 -20.64
N GLY A 111 9.18 -4.56 -21.94
CA GLY A 111 10.31 -4.50 -22.85
C GLY A 111 10.91 -3.09 -22.93
N PRO A 112 12.13 -2.93 -23.45
CA PRO A 112 12.85 -1.64 -23.48
C PRO A 112 12.08 -0.52 -24.19
N ALA A 113 11.21 -0.85 -25.15
CA ALA A 113 10.35 0.13 -25.81
C ALA A 113 9.23 0.65 -24.90
N ALA A 114 8.64 -0.20 -24.06
CA ALA A 114 7.62 0.19 -23.09
C ALA A 114 8.24 1.03 -21.97
N GLU A 115 9.44 0.68 -21.50
CA GLU A 115 10.19 1.49 -20.55
C GLU A 115 10.48 2.89 -21.12
N ALA A 116 10.95 3.01 -22.36
CA ALA A 116 11.20 4.30 -23.00
C ALA A 116 9.94 5.17 -23.14
N VAL A 117 8.78 4.55 -23.37
CA VAL A 117 7.49 5.25 -23.38
C VAL A 117 7.14 5.75 -21.99
N ALA A 118 7.25 4.90 -20.96
CA ALA A 118 6.95 5.27 -19.59
C ALA A 118 7.87 6.40 -19.07
N VAL A 119 9.17 6.36 -19.41
CA VAL A 119 10.14 7.43 -19.13
C VAL A 119 9.64 8.78 -19.66
N ARG A 120 9.23 8.81 -20.94
CA ARG A 120 8.75 10.04 -21.57
C ARG A 120 7.46 10.53 -20.92
N GLN A 121 6.51 9.63 -20.64
CA GLN A 121 5.22 10.01 -20.05
C GLN A 121 5.38 10.58 -18.64
N VAL A 122 6.21 9.96 -17.79
CA VAL A 122 6.50 10.50 -16.45
C VAL A 122 7.15 11.88 -16.55
N ALA A 123 8.16 12.04 -17.41
CA ALA A 123 8.84 13.31 -17.59
C ALA A 123 7.90 14.42 -18.11
N ASP A 124 7.06 14.11 -19.09
CA ASP A 124 6.10 15.05 -19.67
C ASP A 124 5.01 15.43 -18.65
N ALA A 125 4.41 14.44 -17.95
CA ALA A 125 3.39 14.68 -16.94
C ALA A 125 3.94 15.51 -15.77
N TRP A 126 5.10 15.14 -15.24
CA TRP A 126 5.73 15.89 -14.15
C TRP A 126 6.18 17.28 -14.59
N GLY A 127 6.66 17.43 -15.83
CA GLY A 127 6.97 18.74 -16.42
C GLY A 127 5.75 19.66 -16.48
N ARG A 128 4.57 19.13 -16.81
CA ARG A 128 3.30 19.89 -16.79
C ARG A 128 2.90 20.30 -15.37
N VAL A 129 2.99 19.39 -14.40
CA VAL A 129 2.70 19.69 -12.98
C VAL A 129 3.64 20.80 -12.48
N THR A 130 4.95 20.62 -12.63
CA THR A 130 5.95 21.57 -12.11
C THR A 130 5.92 22.91 -12.86
N GLY A 131 5.67 22.92 -14.16
CA GLY A 131 5.44 24.14 -14.93
C GLY A 131 4.24 24.92 -14.41
N TRP A 132 3.11 24.24 -14.20
CA TRP A 132 1.92 24.86 -13.65
C TRP A 132 2.16 25.43 -12.25
N LEU A 133 2.82 24.66 -11.36
CA LEU A 133 3.15 25.08 -10.01
C LEU A 133 4.05 26.33 -10.00
N ARG A 134 5.05 26.39 -10.89
CA ARG A 134 5.95 27.56 -10.98
C ARG A 134 5.17 28.85 -11.29
N ASP A 135 4.19 28.77 -12.16
CA ASP A 135 3.45 29.92 -12.66
C ASP A 135 2.31 30.34 -11.72
N HIS A 136 1.66 29.39 -11.04
CA HIS A 136 0.41 29.62 -10.29
C HIS A 136 0.50 29.38 -8.78
N ALA A 137 1.46 28.58 -8.33
CA ALA A 137 1.65 28.21 -6.93
C ALA A 137 3.15 28.17 -6.55
N PRO A 138 3.89 29.29 -6.68
CA PRO A 138 5.33 29.32 -6.54
C PRO A 138 5.83 28.85 -5.16
N GLY A 139 5.02 29.00 -4.11
CA GLY A 139 5.32 28.45 -2.79
C GLY A 139 5.36 26.92 -2.78
N SER A 140 4.37 26.28 -3.42
CA SER A 140 4.35 24.82 -3.60
C SER A 140 5.49 24.35 -4.51
N TYR A 141 5.81 25.10 -5.57
CA TYR A 141 6.95 24.79 -6.42
C TYR A 141 8.29 24.84 -5.66
N ALA A 142 8.46 25.84 -4.79
CA ALA A 142 9.69 26.00 -4.00
C ALA A 142 9.87 24.92 -2.92
N ALA A 143 8.79 24.23 -2.53
CA ALA A 143 8.84 23.11 -1.58
C ALA A 143 9.28 21.78 -2.23
N LEU A 144 9.29 21.71 -3.57
CA LEU A 144 9.81 20.54 -4.28
C LEU A 144 11.31 20.46 -4.15
N ARG A 145 11.81 19.27 -3.81
CA ARG A 145 13.25 19.03 -3.74
C ARG A 145 13.85 18.91 -5.13
N PRO A 146 15.11 19.34 -5.31
CA PRO A 146 15.84 19.07 -6.55
C PRO A 146 15.91 17.56 -6.80
N GLY A 147 16.01 17.18 -8.08
CA GLY A 147 16.14 15.79 -8.50
C GLY A 147 17.30 15.07 -7.82
N ALA A 148 17.10 13.79 -7.53
CA ALA A 148 18.08 12.93 -6.90
C ALA A 148 19.26 12.65 -7.83
N GLY A 149 20.47 12.63 -7.28
CA GLY A 149 21.64 12.17 -8.00
C GLY A 149 21.66 10.64 -8.18
N PRO A 150 22.36 10.09 -9.18
CA PRO A 150 22.47 8.65 -9.40
C PRO A 150 22.99 7.88 -8.18
N ALA A 151 23.91 8.47 -7.41
CA ALA A 151 24.45 7.85 -6.20
C ALA A 151 23.40 7.68 -5.09
N ALA A 152 22.50 8.65 -4.92
CA ALA A 152 21.42 8.56 -3.94
C ALA A 152 20.42 7.47 -4.31
N LEU A 153 20.09 7.34 -5.60
CA LEU A 153 19.22 6.28 -6.11
C LEU A 153 19.87 4.90 -5.95
N ALA A 154 21.17 4.77 -6.23
CA ALA A 154 21.89 3.52 -6.02
C ALA A 154 21.92 3.11 -4.53
N ALA A 155 22.10 4.08 -3.62
CA ALA A 155 22.02 3.83 -2.18
C ALA A 155 20.62 3.39 -1.74
N LEU A 156 19.57 3.99 -2.31
CA LEU A 156 18.20 3.57 -2.07
C LEU A 156 17.95 2.15 -2.58
N GLU A 157 18.36 1.82 -3.80
CA GLU A 157 18.23 0.46 -4.36
C GLU A 157 18.93 -0.60 -3.50
N ALA A 158 20.12 -0.27 -2.98
CA ALA A 158 20.82 -1.13 -2.05
C ALA A 158 20.03 -1.32 -0.73
N GLY A 159 19.43 -0.25 -0.20
CA GLY A 159 18.58 -0.32 1.00
C GLY A 159 17.26 -1.07 0.79
N LEU A 160 16.68 -0.98 -0.40
CA LEU A 160 15.47 -1.72 -0.78
C LEU A 160 15.77 -3.20 -1.06
N GLY A 161 17.01 -3.52 -1.41
CA GLY A 161 17.46 -4.86 -1.81
C GLY A 161 16.97 -5.25 -3.21
N ARG A 162 16.57 -4.28 -4.04
CA ARG A 162 15.98 -4.51 -5.37
C ARG A 162 16.04 -3.26 -6.24
N PRO A 163 16.03 -3.42 -7.58
CA PRO A 163 16.00 -2.28 -8.47
C PRO A 163 14.70 -1.48 -8.34
N VAL A 164 14.81 -0.17 -8.45
CA VAL A 164 13.69 0.77 -8.53
C VAL A 164 13.10 0.71 -9.94
N PRO A 165 11.76 0.63 -10.09
CA PRO A 165 11.08 0.71 -11.39
C PRO A 165 11.46 1.96 -12.18
N VAL A 166 11.45 1.85 -13.50
CA VAL A 166 11.95 2.92 -14.39
C VAL A 166 11.17 4.22 -14.20
N GLU A 167 9.85 4.13 -14.02
CA GLU A 167 8.93 5.24 -13.83
C GLU A 167 9.28 6.04 -12.57
N LEU A 168 9.50 5.32 -11.47
CA LEU A 168 9.83 5.91 -10.18
C LEU A 168 11.25 6.49 -10.16
N ARG A 169 12.19 5.82 -10.83
CA ARG A 169 13.54 6.34 -11.03
C ARG A 169 13.51 7.67 -11.78
N VAL A 170 12.75 7.78 -12.87
CA VAL A 170 12.62 9.03 -13.63
C VAL A 170 12.01 10.13 -12.79
N LEU A 171 10.92 9.84 -12.06
CA LEU A 171 10.31 10.82 -11.18
C LEU A 171 11.31 11.34 -10.14
N TRP A 172 12.07 10.45 -9.50
CA TRP A 172 13.05 10.86 -8.49
C TRP A 172 14.27 11.59 -9.06
N LEU A 173 14.67 11.33 -10.30
CA LEU A 173 15.66 12.15 -11.01
C LEU A 173 15.16 13.58 -11.28
N LEU A 174 13.84 13.80 -11.33
CA LEU A 174 13.24 15.11 -11.53
C LEU A 174 12.92 15.81 -10.20
N THR A 175 12.51 15.06 -9.17
CA THR A 175 12.21 15.57 -7.83
C THR A 175 12.54 14.54 -6.75
N ALA A 176 13.42 14.86 -5.81
CA ALA A 176 13.77 13.95 -4.72
C ALA A 176 12.77 13.98 -3.54
N GLY A 177 11.53 14.42 -3.77
CA GLY A 177 10.49 14.53 -2.76
C GLY A 177 9.87 15.92 -2.67
N ASP A 178 8.91 16.04 -1.78
CA ASP A 178 8.13 17.26 -1.53
C ASP A 178 8.14 17.56 -0.03
N ASP A 179 8.75 18.69 0.36
CA ASP A 179 8.74 19.15 1.76
C ASP A 179 7.41 19.79 2.16
N GLY A 180 6.56 20.05 1.15
CA GLY A 180 5.24 20.66 1.21
C GLY A 180 5.22 22.06 1.82
N VAL A 181 4.01 22.60 1.91
CA VAL A 181 3.75 23.88 2.57
C VAL A 181 2.64 23.65 3.57
N ASP A 182 2.79 24.17 4.80
CA ASP A 182 1.92 23.92 5.96
C ASP A 182 1.54 22.44 6.16
N GLY A 183 2.47 21.52 5.88
CA GLY A 183 2.30 20.07 6.08
C GLY A 183 1.60 19.32 4.95
N GLY A 184 1.13 20.01 3.90
CA GLY A 184 0.52 19.40 2.72
C GLY A 184 1.41 19.49 1.49
N GLY A 185 1.46 18.40 0.72
CA GLY A 185 2.18 18.33 -0.55
C GLY A 185 1.35 18.78 -1.75
N CYS A 186 1.98 18.71 -2.93
CA CYS A 186 1.40 19.16 -4.20
C CYS A 186 0.53 18.12 -4.92
N LEU A 187 0.49 16.87 -4.45
CA LEU A 187 -0.28 15.79 -5.08
C LEU A 187 -1.74 15.77 -4.56
N PRO A 188 -2.68 15.17 -5.32
CA PRO A 188 -4.10 15.08 -4.94
C PRO A 188 -4.30 14.60 -3.50
N GLY A 189 -5.26 15.20 -2.78
CA GLY A 189 -5.46 14.96 -1.34
C GLY A 189 -4.49 15.71 -0.42
N ASN A 190 -3.71 16.66 -0.94
CA ASN A 190 -2.57 17.29 -0.24
C ASN A 190 -1.48 16.27 0.13
N GLU A 191 -1.42 15.17 -0.60
CA GLU A 191 -0.42 14.13 -0.45
C GLU A 191 0.96 14.65 -0.89
N ALA A 192 2.03 14.12 -0.29
CA ALA A 192 3.41 14.54 -0.54
C ALA A 192 4.24 13.38 -1.08
N LEU A 193 5.02 13.66 -2.14
CA LEU A 193 6.02 12.70 -2.61
C LEU A 193 7.10 12.54 -1.53
N MET A 194 7.31 11.32 -1.06
CA MET A 194 8.25 11.08 0.01
C MET A 194 9.69 11.36 -0.42
N PRO A 195 10.50 12.02 0.42
CA PRO A 195 11.95 12.04 0.27
C PRO A 195 12.57 10.64 0.29
N LEU A 196 13.69 10.44 -0.40
CA LEU A 196 14.32 9.12 -0.55
C LEU A 196 14.70 8.48 0.80
N GLU A 197 15.16 9.28 1.76
CA GLU A 197 15.45 8.84 3.12
C GLU A 197 14.19 8.35 3.84
N THR A 198 13.07 9.06 3.69
CA THR A 198 11.77 8.68 4.24
C THR A 198 11.26 7.39 3.60
N VAL A 199 11.45 7.22 2.29
CA VAL A 199 11.12 5.97 1.58
C VAL A 199 11.90 4.80 2.18
N ALA A 200 13.22 4.94 2.39
CA ALA A 200 14.04 3.89 2.96
C ALA A 200 13.60 3.51 4.39
N ASP A 201 13.35 4.51 5.23
CA ASP A 201 12.90 4.31 6.61
C ASP A 201 11.52 3.68 6.69
N GLN A 202 10.58 4.17 5.87
CA GLN A 202 9.23 3.66 5.80
C GLN A 202 9.21 2.24 5.24
N TYR A 203 10.00 1.94 4.20
CA TYR A 203 10.10 0.60 3.63
C TYR A 203 10.62 -0.40 4.67
N ARG A 204 11.69 -0.06 5.42
CA ARG A 204 12.21 -0.92 6.50
C ARG A 204 11.17 -1.18 7.58
N THR A 205 10.45 -0.14 7.98
CA THR A 205 9.41 -0.23 9.01
C THR A 205 8.24 -1.10 8.53
N ARG A 206 7.80 -0.91 7.28
CA ARG A 206 6.69 -1.64 6.66
C ARG A 206 7.03 -3.10 6.38
N ARG A 207 8.28 -3.41 6.03
CA ARG A 207 8.80 -4.78 5.87
C ARG A 207 8.66 -5.63 7.13
N ALA A 208 8.57 -5.03 8.31
CA ALA A 208 8.32 -5.74 9.57
C ALA A 208 6.81 -6.00 9.83
N ILE A 209 5.92 -5.40 9.04
CA ILE A 209 4.46 -5.54 9.19
C ILE A 209 4.00 -6.74 8.35
N PRO A 210 3.29 -7.72 8.94
CA PRO A 210 2.69 -8.83 8.20
C PRO A 210 1.78 -8.34 7.08
N GLY A 211 1.90 -8.94 5.89
CA GLY A 211 1.13 -8.57 4.69
C GLY A 211 1.79 -7.54 3.78
N TRP A 212 2.88 -6.88 4.21
CA TRP A 212 3.67 -6.02 3.31
C TRP A 212 4.55 -6.84 2.37
N ARG A 213 4.38 -6.66 1.06
CA ARG A 213 5.20 -7.36 0.05
C ARG A 213 6.53 -6.64 -0.16
N ALA A 214 7.59 -7.41 -0.41
CA ALA A 214 8.92 -6.87 -0.73
C ALA A 214 8.93 -6.00 -2.00
N SER A 215 7.99 -6.19 -2.92
CA SER A 215 7.86 -5.38 -4.12
C SER A 215 7.21 -4.02 -3.88
N TRP A 216 6.56 -3.80 -2.73
CA TRP A 216 5.85 -2.57 -2.43
C TRP A 216 6.79 -1.52 -1.87
N ILE A 217 7.03 -0.48 -2.67
CA ILE A 217 7.88 0.65 -2.32
C ILE A 217 6.97 1.81 -1.91
N PRO A 218 7.00 2.31 -0.67
CA PRO A 218 6.24 3.49 -0.30
C PRO A 218 6.75 4.70 -1.07
N VAL A 219 5.86 5.50 -1.67
CA VAL A 219 6.26 6.61 -2.54
C VAL A 219 5.59 7.93 -2.18
N VAL A 220 4.38 7.89 -1.62
CA VAL A 220 3.60 9.08 -1.28
C VAL A 220 3.07 8.95 0.13
N ALA A 221 3.09 10.03 0.90
CA ALA A 221 2.48 10.15 2.22
C ALA A 221 1.23 11.05 2.17
N ARG A 222 0.27 10.87 3.08
CA ARG A 222 -0.91 11.76 3.20
C ARG A 222 -0.55 13.20 3.57
N GLY A 223 0.65 13.42 4.09
CA GLY A 223 1.25 14.73 4.32
C GLY A 223 2.74 14.56 4.56
N THR A 224 3.49 15.65 4.64
CA THR A 224 4.97 15.61 4.61
C THR A 224 5.60 14.94 5.84
N ALA A 225 4.87 14.94 6.96
CA ALA A 225 5.26 14.25 8.19
C ALA A 225 4.46 12.97 8.46
N ASP A 226 3.57 12.56 7.54
CA ASP A 226 2.69 11.41 7.76
C ASP A 226 3.42 10.09 7.44
N THR A 227 3.52 9.20 8.42
CA THR A 227 4.09 7.85 8.29
C THR A 227 3.03 6.75 8.40
N THR A 228 1.78 7.14 8.54
CA THR A 228 0.65 6.31 8.90
C THR A 228 -0.17 5.86 7.70
N SER A 229 -0.27 6.68 6.65
CA SER A 229 -0.95 6.32 5.40
C SER A 229 -0.36 6.98 4.17
N GLY A 230 -0.61 6.39 3.00
CA GLY A 230 -0.13 6.91 1.73
C GLY A 230 -0.26 5.92 0.57
N LEU A 231 0.55 6.14 -0.47
CA LEU A 231 0.63 5.26 -1.64
C LEU A 231 1.95 4.50 -1.66
N TYR A 232 1.90 3.25 -2.12
CA TYR A 232 3.07 2.48 -2.52
C TYR A 232 3.01 2.20 -4.02
N LEU A 233 4.16 1.99 -4.63
CA LEU A 233 4.28 1.41 -5.97
C LEU A 233 4.65 -0.06 -5.83
N ASP A 234 3.83 -0.95 -6.37
CA ASP A 234 4.20 -2.36 -6.53
C ASP A 234 5.12 -2.48 -7.75
N ALA A 235 6.40 -2.70 -7.48
CA ALA A 235 7.41 -2.77 -8.51
C ALA A 235 7.42 -4.07 -9.32
N GLU A 236 6.52 -5.02 -9.04
CA GLU A 236 6.26 -6.15 -9.93
C GLU A 236 5.22 -5.82 -10.99
N THR A 237 4.21 -5.01 -10.64
CA THR A 237 3.09 -4.69 -11.53
C THR A 237 3.20 -3.30 -12.16
N GLY A 238 3.96 -2.39 -11.54
CA GLY A 238 4.00 -0.97 -11.90
C GLY A 238 2.81 -0.17 -11.41
N CYS A 239 1.90 -0.78 -10.64
CA CYS A 239 0.71 -0.12 -10.13
C CYS A 239 0.90 0.46 -8.73
N LEU A 240 0.21 1.56 -8.47
CA LEU A 240 0.04 2.18 -7.18
C LEU A 240 -1.03 1.45 -6.37
N GLY A 241 -0.77 1.30 -5.08
CA GLY A 241 -1.74 0.85 -4.09
C GLY A 241 -1.74 1.74 -2.87
N ARG A 242 -2.81 1.65 -2.07
CA ARG A 242 -2.91 2.39 -0.80
C ARG A 242 -2.38 1.55 0.34
N TRP A 243 -1.75 2.23 1.29
CA TRP A 243 -1.43 1.66 2.58
C TRP A 243 -1.90 2.59 3.69
N SER A 244 -2.34 2.00 4.80
CA SER A 244 -2.77 2.73 5.98
C SER A 244 -2.43 1.90 7.22
N ARG A 245 -2.20 2.57 8.35
CA ARG A 245 -2.15 1.92 9.68
C ARG A 245 -3.52 1.41 10.11
N TYR A 246 -4.59 1.92 9.48
CA TYR A 246 -5.98 1.62 9.81
C TYR A 246 -6.62 0.59 8.88
N ASP A 247 -5.82 0.01 7.97
CA ASP A 247 -6.24 -1.02 7.04
C ASP A 247 -7.50 -0.64 6.23
N GLU A 248 -7.37 0.47 5.50
CA GLU A 248 -8.35 0.91 4.52
C GLU A 248 -8.40 -0.12 3.36
N PRO A 249 -9.59 -0.48 2.87
CA PRO A 249 -9.72 -1.42 1.76
C PRO A 249 -8.95 -0.91 0.53
N PRO A 250 -8.30 -1.81 -0.24
CA PRO A 250 -7.61 -1.40 -1.46
C PRO A 250 -8.59 -0.75 -2.44
N ALA A 251 -8.12 0.25 -3.18
CA ALA A 251 -8.92 0.88 -4.24
C ALA A 251 -9.37 -0.18 -5.27
N GLU A 252 -10.57 -0.01 -5.82
CA GLU A 252 -11.20 -0.99 -6.73
C GLU A 252 -10.38 -1.18 -8.03
N GLU A 253 -9.61 -0.18 -8.46
CA GLU A 253 -8.69 -0.26 -9.58
C GLU A 253 -7.31 0.34 -9.21
N PRO A 254 -6.20 -0.38 -9.45
CA PRO A 254 -4.86 0.13 -9.12
C PRO A 254 -4.32 1.00 -10.28
N ASP A 255 -4.12 2.29 -10.03
CA ASP A 255 -3.54 3.25 -10.99
C ASP A 255 -2.08 2.92 -11.31
N THR A 256 -1.57 3.26 -12.49
CA THR A 256 -0.11 3.32 -12.69
C THR A 256 0.44 4.67 -12.23
N LEU A 257 1.75 4.76 -11.95
CA LEU A 257 2.37 6.06 -11.64
C LEU A 257 2.18 7.07 -12.78
N VAL A 258 2.23 6.60 -14.04
CA VAL A 258 1.99 7.43 -15.23
C VAL A 258 0.59 8.00 -15.20
N THR A 259 -0.43 7.15 -15.07
CA THR A 259 -1.85 7.56 -15.04
C THR A 259 -2.09 8.57 -13.93
N TYR A 260 -1.59 8.30 -12.72
CA TYR A 260 -1.75 9.20 -11.57
C TYR A 260 -1.15 10.60 -11.82
N LEU A 261 0.04 10.68 -12.42
CA LEU A 261 0.69 11.96 -12.73
C LEU A 261 0.01 12.68 -13.91
N GLU A 262 -0.43 11.95 -14.93
CA GLU A 262 -1.17 12.52 -16.07
C GLU A 262 -2.50 13.12 -15.61
N GLU A 263 -3.28 12.39 -14.79
CA GLU A 263 -4.50 12.89 -14.18
C GLU A 263 -4.23 14.12 -13.30
N THR A 264 -3.17 14.10 -12.50
CA THR A 264 -2.79 15.25 -11.68
C THR A 264 -2.51 16.48 -12.54
N ALA A 265 -1.74 16.32 -13.63
CA ALA A 265 -1.48 17.41 -14.56
C ALA A 265 -2.76 17.93 -15.24
N ASP A 266 -3.66 17.03 -15.63
CA ASP A 266 -4.92 17.36 -16.29
C ASP A 266 -5.88 18.07 -15.34
N MET A 267 -5.95 17.66 -14.07
CA MET A 267 -6.73 18.34 -13.03
C MET A 267 -6.25 19.78 -12.79
N LEU A 268 -4.93 20.03 -12.81
CA LEU A 268 -4.38 21.37 -12.67
C LEU A 268 -4.66 22.24 -13.90
N ARG A 269 -4.63 21.66 -15.09
CA ARG A 269 -4.82 22.38 -16.36
C ARG A 269 -6.31 22.63 -16.68
N ALA A 270 -7.17 21.68 -16.34
CA ALA A 270 -8.60 21.67 -16.65
C ALA A 270 -9.40 21.27 -15.40
N PRO A 271 -9.41 22.12 -14.34
CA PRO A 271 -9.97 21.77 -13.03
C PRO A 271 -11.47 21.47 -13.05
N ALA A 272 -12.20 21.96 -14.06
CA ALA A 272 -13.61 21.65 -14.26
C ALA A 272 -13.88 20.17 -14.60
N LEU A 273 -12.86 19.44 -15.08
CA LEU A 273 -12.93 18.02 -15.44
C LEU A 273 -12.27 17.12 -14.40
N ALA A 274 -11.98 17.64 -13.21
CA ALA A 274 -11.24 16.88 -12.21
C ALA A 274 -12.02 15.66 -11.73
N THR A 275 -11.40 14.48 -11.88
CA THR A 275 -12.01 13.18 -11.60
C THR A 275 -11.76 12.68 -10.18
N ARG A 276 -10.63 13.08 -9.58
CA ARG A 276 -10.16 12.54 -8.29
C ARG A 276 -10.33 13.51 -7.13
N ASP A 277 -9.84 14.73 -7.29
CA ASP A 277 -9.89 15.77 -6.27
C ASP A 277 -9.90 17.15 -6.93
N ARG A 278 -10.45 18.15 -6.24
CA ARG A 278 -10.58 19.49 -6.80
C ARG A 278 -9.39 20.35 -6.36
N PRO A 279 -8.54 20.82 -7.29
CA PRO A 279 -7.46 21.72 -6.95
C PRO A 279 -7.96 23.14 -6.73
N GLY A 280 -7.26 23.86 -5.86
CA GLY A 280 -7.50 25.26 -5.54
C GLY A 280 -6.25 25.91 -4.96
N LEU A 281 -6.33 27.21 -4.70
CA LEU A 281 -5.26 27.98 -4.09
C LEU A 281 -5.70 28.49 -2.73
N ALA A 282 -4.83 28.38 -1.73
CA ALA A 282 -4.94 29.09 -0.46
C ALA A 282 -3.64 29.85 -0.22
N GLY A 283 -3.69 31.18 -0.10
CA GLY A 283 -2.49 31.99 0.10
C GLY A 283 -1.41 31.87 -1.00
N GLY A 284 -1.80 31.55 -2.25
CA GLY A 284 -0.86 31.32 -3.35
C GLY A 284 -0.16 29.95 -3.33
N VAL A 285 -0.66 29.02 -2.52
CA VAL A 285 -0.19 27.64 -2.39
C VAL A 285 -1.25 26.70 -2.94
N LEU A 286 -0.85 25.68 -3.70
CA LEU A 286 -1.75 24.64 -4.17
C LEU A 286 -2.33 23.85 -2.99
N ARG A 287 -3.65 23.68 -3.00
CA ARG A 287 -4.40 22.88 -2.04
C ARG A 287 -5.50 22.10 -2.74
N TRP A 288 -5.65 20.85 -2.37
CA TRP A 288 -6.70 19.97 -2.85
C TRP A 288 -7.82 19.85 -1.82
N ALA A 289 -9.07 19.83 -2.31
CA ALA A 289 -10.25 19.92 -1.48
C ALA A 289 -10.36 18.76 -0.47
N ALA A 290 -10.03 17.52 -0.85
CA ALA A 290 -10.16 16.36 0.04
C ALA A 290 -9.23 16.41 1.26
N GLY A 291 -8.11 17.14 1.17
CA GLY A 291 -7.17 17.30 2.27
C GLY A 291 -7.37 18.55 3.13
N LEU A 292 -8.46 19.32 2.91
CA LEU A 292 -8.76 20.49 3.75
C LEU A 292 -9.43 20.04 5.06
N ALA A 293 -8.91 20.52 6.19
CA ALA A 293 -9.58 20.34 7.47
C ALA A 293 -10.91 21.12 7.49
N PRO A 294 -11.99 20.55 8.08
CA PRO A 294 -13.26 21.25 8.22
C PRO A 294 -13.07 22.62 8.89
N GLY A 295 -13.55 23.69 8.26
CA GLY A 295 -13.44 25.06 8.78
C GLY A 295 -12.17 25.82 8.38
N ARG A 296 -11.24 25.22 7.61
CA ARG A 296 -10.10 25.93 6.97
C ARG A 296 -10.37 26.33 5.51
N GLU A 297 -11.63 26.29 5.08
CA GLU A 297 -12.06 26.60 3.71
C GLU A 297 -12.03 28.10 3.37
N GLY A 298 -11.96 28.99 4.37
CA GLY A 298 -12.18 30.42 4.19
C GLY A 298 -11.21 31.12 3.21
N ASP A 299 -9.97 30.65 3.12
CA ASP A 299 -8.95 31.20 2.23
C ASP A 299 -8.73 30.37 0.97
N TRP A 300 -9.38 29.20 0.86
CA TRP A 300 -9.25 28.31 -0.26
C TRP A 300 -10.18 28.74 -1.40
N ARG A 301 -9.61 28.91 -2.59
CA ARG A 301 -10.34 29.25 -3.81
C ARG A 301 -10.15 28.13 -4.83
N PRO A 302 -11.22 27.46 -5.29
CA PRO A 302 -11.09 26.44 -6.32
C PRO A 302 -10.49 27.06 -7.59
N LEU A 303 -9.64 26.30 -8.28
CA LEU A 303 -9.18 26.71 -9.61
C LEU A 303 -10.38 26.72 -10.57
N THR A 304 -10.59 27.83 -11.24
CA THR A 304 -11.57 27.95 -12.32
C THR A 304 -10.84 27.92 -13.65
N GLY A 305 -11.26 27.02 -14.55
CA GLY A 305 -10.73 26.93 -15.92
C GLY A 305 -11.31 27.97 -16.85
#